data_AF-A0A7R9MSS4-F1
#
_entry.id   AF-A0A7R9MSS4-F1
#
_cell.length_a   1.000
_cell.length_b   1.000
_cell.length_c   1.000
_cell.angle_alpha   90.00
_cell.angle_beta   90.00
_cell.angle_gamma   90.00
#
_symmetry.space_group_name_H-M   'P 1'
#
loop_
_entity.id
_entity.type
_entity.pdbx_description
1 polymer ?
#
loop_
_entity_poly.entity_id
_entity_poly.type
_entity_poly.pdbx_seq_one_letter_code
_entity_poly.pdbx_strand_id
1 'polypeptide(L)'
;MILATSVDLIIVYTNDLNYIPFISFETRLKKLLLDTLLSFSVYKNGKVLFDTTTRSSNSIECINGIRVLSMLWIIWTHTYLIPIKETFTFVRDFMFTVEELGFQLILNGWVLVDTFFLVGAMLTTYSLFHRMNKTDGQINVLQQILNRFFRFWPSVAMTIMFIFLFPSLTSGPLWMEYFEVQLDKCYKNWW
;
A
#
# COMPACT_ATOMS: atom_id res chain seq x y z
N MET A 1 -5.08 -15.08 -0.05
CA MET A 1 -6.38 -14.39 0.02
C MET A 1 -7.54 -15.35 -0.21
N ILE A 2 -7.68 -15.99 -1.38
CA ILE A 2 -8.79 -16.93 -1.68
C ILE A 2 -8.86 -18.10 -0.67
N LEU A 3 -7.71 -18.73 -0.37
CA LEU A 3 -7.61 -19.79 0.64
C LEU A 3 -7.96 -19.30 2.06
N ALA A 4 -7.61 -18.05 2.39
CA ALA A 4 -7.91 -17.48 3.70
C ALA A 4 -9.41 -17.22 3.86
N THR A 5 -10.05 -16.66 2.83
CA THR A 5 -11.50 -16.45 2.80
C THR A 5 -12.28 -17.75 2.82
N SER A 6 -11.83 -18.79 2.11
CA SER A 6 -12.51 -20.08 2.13
C SER A 6 -12.41 -20.75 3.50
N VAL A 7 -11.23 -20.70 4.15
CA VAL A 7 -11.05 -21.24 5.51
C VAL A 7 -11.89 -20.46 6.53
N ASP A 8 -11.94 -19.13 6.44
CA ASP A 8 -12.74 -18.28 7.34
C ASP A 8 -14.25 -18.54 7.17
N LEU A 9 -14.73 -18.69 5.93
CA LEU A 9 -16.13 -19.06 5.65
C LEU A 9 -16.49 -20.46 6.15
N ILE A 10 -15.57 -21.43 6.03
CA ILE A 10 -15.76 -22.77 6.58
C ILE A 10 -15.89 -22.70 8.11
N ILE A 11 -15.01 -21.97 8.80
CA ILE A 11 -15.05 -21.79 10.27
C ILE A 11 -16.36 -21.13 10.72
N VAL A 12 -16.84 -20.12 9.99
CA VAL A 12 -18.11 -19.43 10.27
C VAL A 12 -19.31 -20.35 10.04
N TYR A 13 -19.29 -21.18 8.99
CA TYR A 13 -20.40 -22.07 8.65
C TYR A 13 -20.46 -23.34 9.52
N THR A 14 -19.32 -23.83 10.01
CA THR A 14 -19.27 -25.01 10.89
C THR A 14 -19.56 -24.68 12.35
N ASN A 15 -19.60 -23.41 12.74
CA ASN A 15 -20.02 -22.92 14.06
C ASN A 15 -19.37 -23.66 15.26
N ASP A 16 -18.11 -24.10 15.12
CA ASP A 16 -17.44 -24.95 16.11
C ASP A 16 -16.03 -24.45 16.40
N LEU A 17 -15.89 -23.72 17.51
CA LEU A 17 -14.62 -23.28 18.10
C LEU A 17 -14.01 -24.33 19.02
N ASN A 18 -14.62 -25.52 19.16
CA ASN A 18 -14.31 -26.47 20.24
C ASN A 18 -13.63 -27.78 19.83
N TYR A 19 -13.11 -27.92 18.61
CA TYR A 19 -12.31 -29.11 18.23
C TYR A 19 -10.81 -28.83 18.10
N ILE A 20 -10.19 -28.28 19.15
CA ILE A 20 -8.74 -28.48 19.35
C ILE A 20 -8.47 -28.81 20.83
N PRO A 21 -8.72 -30.05 21.28
CA PRO A 21 -8.18 -30.51 22.55
C PRO A 21 -6.69 -30.88 22.37
N PHE A 22 -5.84 -30.21 23.15
CA PHE A 22 -4.61 -30.74 23.79
C PHE A 22 -3.56 -31.51 22.94
N ILE A 23 -2.46 -30.84 22.56
CA ILE A 23 -1.03 -31.26 22.58
C ILE A 23 -0.17 -30.05 22.14
N SER A 24 0.89 -29.70 22.90
CA SER A 24 1.25 -28.31 23.27
C SER A 24 2.28 -27.54 22.42
N PHE A 25 2.88 -28.12 21.37
CA PHE A 25 3.92 -27.43 20.56
C PHE A 25 3.55 -27.29 19.07
N GLU A 26 3.05 -28.36 18.44
CA GLU A 26 2.64 -28.36 17.03
C GLU A 26 1.41 -27.47 16.77
N THR A 27 0.52 -27.34 17.75
CA THR A 27 -0.64 -26.42 17.70
C THR A 27 -0.24 -24.96 17.75
N ARG A 28 0.89 -24.58 18.35
CA ARG A 28 1.29 -23.16 18.43
C ARG A 28 1.72 -22.65 17.06
N LEU A 29 2.46 -23.46 16.30
CA LEU A 29 2.80 -23.16 14.91
C LEU A 29 1.55 -23.20 14.02
N LYS A 30 0.69 -24.23 14.15
CA LYS A 30 -0.58 -24.30 13.41
C LYS A 30 -1.49 -23.11 13.72
N LYS A 31 -1.56 -22.67 14.98
CA LYS A 31 -2.32 -21.50 15.41
C LYS A 31 -1.74 -20.21 14.85
N LEU A 32 -0.42 -20.03 14.90
CA LEU A 32 0.24 -18.87 14.26
C LEU A 32 0.02 -18.84 12.75
N LEU A 33 0.13 -19.99 12.08
CA LEU A 33 -0.14 -20.12 10.65
C LEU A 33 -1.62 -19.87 10.33
N LEU A 34 -2.54 -20.32 11.17
CA LEU A 34 -3.97 -20.09 11.01
C LEU A 34 -4.33 -18.62 11.28
N ASP A 35 -3.77 -18.01 12.33
CA ASP A 35 -3.96 -16.60 12.66
C ASP A 35 -3.38 -15.70 11.56
N THR A 36 -2.22 -16.03 11.02
CA THR A 36 -1.63 -15.32 9.87
C THR A 36 -2.45 -15.53 8.61
N LEU A 37 -2.92 -16.75 8.33
CA LEU A 37 -3.79 -17.03 7.19
C LEU A 37 -5.11 -16.24 7.30
N LEU A 38 -5.77 -16.28 8.46
CA LEU A 38 -7.03 -15.56 8.74
C LEU A 38 -6.84 -14.04 8.73
N SER A 39 -5.64 -13.54 9.01
CA SER A 39 -5.31 -12.11 8.84
C SER A 39 -5.44 -11.65 7.38
N PHE A 40 -5.43 -12.56 6.40
CA PHE A 40 -5.67 -12.29 4.98
C PHE A 40 -7.10 -12.63 4.51
N SER A 41 -8.04 -12.90 5.43
CA SER A 41 -9.44 -13.15 5.08
C SER A 41 -10.15 -11.85 4.70
N VAL A 42 -10.69 -11.79 3.48
CA VAL A 42 -11.50 -10.67 2.98
C VAL A 42 -12.81 -10.54 3.75
N TYR A 43 -13.40 -11.64 4.23
CA TYR A 43 -14.68 -11.57 4.95
C TYR A 43 -14.51 -10.86 6.30
N LYS A 44 -13.59 -11.36 7.14
CA LYS A 44 -13.27 -10.75 8.44
C LYS A 44 -12.73 -9.33 8.30
N ASN A 45 -11.77 -9.11 7.40
CA ASN A 45 -11.23 -7.77 7.16
C ASN A 45 -12.27 -6.83 6.57
N GLY A 46 -13.15 -7.32 5.69
CA GLY A 46 -14.23 -6.54 5.10
C GLY A 46 -15.26 -6.12 6.14
N LYS A 47 -15.67 -7.02 7.04
CA LYS A 47 -16.58 -6.68 8.15
C LYS A 47 -16.02 -5.58 9.05
N VAL A 48 -14.71 -5.65 9.35
CA VAL A 48 -14.02 -4.60 10.11
C VAL A 48 -13.89 -3.30 9.30
N LEU A 49 -13.64 -3.39 8.00
CA LEU A 49 -13.45 -2.22 7.12
C LEU A 49 -14.75 -1.45 6.88
N PHE A 50 -15.88 -2.15 6.80
CA PHE A 50 -17.21 -1.55 6.61
C PHE A 50 -17.92 -1.25 7.94
N ASP A 51 -17.31 -1.56 9.08
CA ASP A 51 -17.85 -1.18 10.38
C ASP A 51 -17.67 0.33 10.61
N THR A 52 -18.77 1.06 10.56
CA THR A 52 -18.82 2.51 10.81
C THR A 52 -19.22 2.85 12.25
N THR A 53 -19.44 1.85 13.11
CA THR A 53 -19.92 2.04 14.49
C THR A 53 -18.79 2.37 15.47
N THR A 54 -17.56 1.98 15.14
CA THR A 54 -16.36 2.17 15.98
C THR A 54 -15.69 3.52 15.69
N ARG A 55 -16.24 4.60 16.25
CA ARG A 55 -15.63 5.94 16.15
C ARG A 55 -14.45 6.04 17.11
N SER A 56 -13.22 6.14 16.58
CA SER A 56 -12.06 6.45 17.42
C SER A 56 -12.12 7.93 17.81
N SER A 57 -12.14 8.24 19.11
CA SER A 57 -12.21 9.65 19.57
C SER A 57 -11.00 10.49 19.15
N ASN A 58 -9.92 9.84 18.71
CA ASN A 58 -8.64 10.45 18.39
C ASN A 58 -8.33 10.44 16.88
N SER A 59 -9.30 10.15 16.00
CA SER A 59 -9.11 10.20 14.55
C SER A 59 -9.70 11.47 13.94
N ILE A 60 -8.91 12.13 13.09
CA ILE A 60 -9.34 13.28 12.30
C ILE A 60 -10.04 12.75 11.03
N GLU A 61 -11.36 12.81 10.99
CA GLU A 61 -12.18 12.21 9.92
C GLU A 61 -11.94 12.84 8.54
N CYS A 62 -11.69 14.15 8.47
CA CYS A 62 -11.42 14.83 7.20
C CYS A 62 -10.14 14.30 6.52
N ILE A 63 -9.14 13.86 7.29
CA ILE A 63 -7.91 13.27 6.75
C ILE A 63 -8.21 11.95 6.04
N ASN A 64 -9.17 11.17 6.54
CA ASN A 64 -9.58 9.93 5.87
C ASN A 64 -10.24 10.23 4.51
N GLY A 65 -11.06 11.28 4.42
CA GLY A 65 -11.63 11.74 3.16
C GLY A 65 -10.55 12.21 2.16
N ILE A 66 -9.59 13.02 2.62
CA ILE A 66 -8.46 13.47 1.79
C ILE A 66 -7.69 12.27 1.25
N ARG A 67 -7.40 11.26 2.08
CA ARG A 67 -6.70 10.04 1.64
C ARG A 67 -7.43 9.31 0.52
N VAL A 68 -8.75 9.16 0.63
CA VAL A 68 -9.55 8.49 -0.41
C VAL A 68 -9.49 9.28 -1.71
N LEU A 69 -9.71 10.59 -1.66
CA LEU A 69 -9.63 11.46 -2.84
C LEU A 69 -8.24 11.42 -3.48
N SER A 70 -7.18 11.49 -2.67
CA SER A 70 -5.81 11.41 -3.16
C SER A 70 -5.52 10.03 -3.77
N MET A 71 -6.00 8.92 -3.18
CA MET A 71 -5.85 7.58 -3.78
C MET A 71 -6.56 7.45 -5.12
N LEU A 72 -7.79 7.96 -5.24
CA LEU A 72 -8.54 7.96 -6.50
C LEU A 72 -7.79 8.75 -7.57
N TRP A 73 -7.21 9.90 -7.21
CA TRP A 73 -6.43 10.69 -8.15
C TRP A 73 -5.11 10.00 -8.55
N ILE A 74 -4.38 9.34 -7.63
CA ILE A 74 -3.22 8.50 -7.99
C ILE A 74 -3.62 7.46 -9.05
N ILE A 75 -4.67 6.69 -8.76
CA ILE A 75 -5.12 5.62 -9.67
C ILE A 75 -5.46 6.21 -11.02
N TRP A 76 -6.17 7.34 -11.04
CA TRP A 76 -6.53 8.02 -12.27
C TRP A 76 -5.28 8.46 -13.05
N THR A 77 -4.35 9.15 -12.42
CA THR A 77 -3.10 9.61 -13.04
C THR A 77 -2.26 8.45 -13.58
N HIS A 78 -2.06 7.38 -12.83
CA HIS A 78 -1.24 6.24 -13.29
C HIS A 78 -1.89 5.45 -14.42
N THR A 79 -3.22 5.34 -14.41
CA THR A 79 -3.96 4.63 -15.48
C THR A 79 -3.78 5.32 -16.83
N TYR A 80 -3.72 6.65 -16.85
CA TYR A 80 -3.57 7.41 -18.09
C TYR A 80 -2.10 7.71 -18.44
N LEU A 81 -1.24 8.09 -17.48
CA LEU A 81 0.14 8.48 -17.78
C LEU A 81 1.06 7.31 -18.17
N ILE A 82 0.84 6.10 -17.65
CA ILE A 82 1.72 4.95 -17.98
C ILE A 82 1.56 4.57 -19.47
N PRO A 83 0.35 4.35 -20.01
CA PRO A 83 0.20 4.04 -21.43
C PRO A 83 0.66 5.18 -22.35
N ILE A 84 0.43 6.44 -21.97
CA ILE A 84 0.85 7.60 -22.79
C ILE A 84 2.37 7.65 -22.95
N LYS A 85 3.12 7.40 -21.87
CA LYS A 85 4.59 7.46 -21.92
C LYS A 85 5.19 6.32 -22.74
N GLU A 86 4.53 5.17 -22.75
CA GLU A 86 5.13 3.91 -23.20
C GLU A 86 4.46 3.31 -24.45
N THR A 87 3.31 3.83 -24.88
CA THR A 87 2.54 3.31 -26.02
C THR A 87 2.24 4.41 -27.04
N PHE A 88 2.87 4.33 -28.22
CA PHE A 88 2.71 5.29 -29.33
C PHE A 88 1.27 5.43 -29.84
N THR A 89 0.41 4.43 -29.63
CA THR A 89 -0.99 4.44 -30.09
C THR A 89 -1.81 5.59 -29.49
N PHE A 90 -1.49 6.02 -28.26
CA PHE A 90 -2.22 7.09 -27.58
C PHE A 90 -1.71 8.50 -27.94
N VAL A 91 -0.54 8.61 -28.56
CA VAL A 91 0.12 9.90 -28.86
C VAL A 91 -0.69 10.73 -29.86
N ARG A 92 -1.45 10.08 -30.76
CA ARG A 92 -2.25 10.80 -31.77
C ARG A 92 -3.46 11.51 -31.15
N ASP A 93 -4.14 10.86 -30.18
CA ASP A 93 -5.27 11.46 -29.46
C ASP A 93 -4.81 12.38 -28.32
N PHE A 94 -3.62 12.12 -27.75
CA PHE A 94 -2.98 12.95 -26.74
C PHE A 94 -2.91 14.43 -27.14
N MET A 95 -2.51 14.72 -28.38
CA MET A 95 -2.36 16.11 -28.85
C MET A 95 -3.67 16.91 -28.84
N PHE A 96 -4.83 16.25 -28.93
CA PHE A 96 -6.14 16.90 -28.90
C PHE A 96 -6.75 16.95 -27.49
N THR A 97 -6.44 15.96 -26.65
CA THR A 97 -7.00 15.86 -25.28
C THR A 97 -6.20 16.65 -24.24
N VAL A 98 -4.95 17.04 -24.52
CA VAL A 98 -4.10 17.81 -23.59
C VAL A 98 -4.68 19.17 -23.21
N GLU A 99 -5.51 19.79 -24.06
CA GLU A 99 -6.13 21.09 -23.76
C GLU A 99 -7.29 20.99 -22.76
N GLU A 100 -7.81 19.78 -22.51
CA GLU A 100 -8.90 19.59 -21.56
C GLU A 100 -8.43 19.73 -20.10
N LEU A 101 -9.21 20.43 -19.28
CA LEU A 101 -8.92 20.64 -17.86
C LEU A 101 -8.73 19.33 -17.08
N GLY A 102 -9.50 18.28 -17.41
CA GLY A 102 -9.36 16.97 -16.77
C GLY A 102 -8.00 16.34 -17.05
N PHE A 103 -7.46 16.55 -18.25
CA PHE A 103 -6.17 16.02 -18.65
C PHE A 103 -5.00 16.83 -18.06
N GLN A 104 -5.19 18.14 -17.91
CA GLN A 104 -4.25 19.01 -17.18
C GLN A 104 -4.09 18.57 -15.72
N LEU A 105 -5.17 18.14 -15.06
CA LEU A 105 -5.10 17.57 -13.69
C LEU A 105 -4.29 16.27 -13.64
N ILE A 106 -4.36 15.45 -14.69
CA ILE A 106 -3.57 14.22 -14.80
C ILE A 106 -2.08 14.55 -14.99
N LEU A 107 -1.75 15.47 -15.91
CA LEU A 107 -0.37 15.91 -16.18
C LEU A 107 0.29 16.53 -14.94
N ASN A 108 -0.47 17.27 -14.14
CA ASN A 108 0.00 17.86 -12.88
C ASN A 108 -0.05 16.89 -11.68
N GLY A 109 -0.20 15.58 -11.91
CA GLY A 109 -0.29 14.58 -10.85
C GLY A 109 0.91 14.54 -9.89
N TRP A 110 2.06 15.14 -10.25
CA TRP A 110 3.21 15.29 -9.35
C TRP A 110 2.88 16.11 -8.09
N VAL A 111 2.03 17.14 -8.20
CA VAL A 111 1.58 17.98 -7.07
C VAL A 111 0.86 17.15 -6.00
N LEU A 112 0.30 16.01 -6.40
CA LEU A 112 -0.38 15.11 -5.48
C LEU A 112 0.57 14.47 -4.46
N VAL A 113 1.81 14.22 -4.87
CA VAL A 113 2.85 13.63 -4.01
C VAL A 113 3.10 14.53 -2.79
N ASP A 114 3.11 15.86 -3.00
CA ASP A 114 3.26 16.84 -1.93
C ASP A 114 2.10 16.80 -0.94
N THR A 115 0.87 16.61 -1.44
CA THR A 115 -0.33 16.48 -0.60
C THR A 115 -0.25 15.25 0.29
N PHE A 116 0.23 14.11 -0.25
CA PHE A 116 0.46 12.90 0.52
C PHE A 116 1.52 13.08 1.61
N PHE A 117 2.63 13.76 1.29
CA PHE A 117 3.68 14.05 2.27
C PHE A 117 3.17 14.99 3.36
N LEU A 118 2.39 16.01 3.02
CA LEU A 118 1.80 16.94 3.97
C LEU A 118 0.84 16.23 4.94
N VAL A 119 -0.09 15.42 4.41
CA VAL A 119 -1.02 14.64 5.24
C VAL A 119 -0.28 13.64 6.13
N GLY A 120 0.77 13.00 5.61
CA GLY A 120 1.63 12.10 6.37
C GLY A 120 2.38 12.82 7.50
N ALA A 121 2.92 14.00 7.23
CA ALA A 121 3.61 14.84 8.21
C ALA A 121 2.64 15.31 9.32
N MET A 122 1.46 15.80 8.94
CA MET A 122 0.44 16.25 9.89
C MET A 122 0.02 15.13 10.84
N LEU A 123 -0.25 13.92 10.34
CA LEU A 123 -0.64 12.80 11.19
C LEU A 123 0.51 12.34 12.11
N THR A 124 1.74 12.35 11.60
CA THR A 124 2.93 11.99 12.40
C THR A 124 3.09 12.96 13.57
N THR A 125 2.98 14.25 13.30
CA THR A 125 3.05 15.31 14.32
C THR A 125 1.89 15.20 15.32
N TYR A 126 0.66 14.95 14.84
CA TYR A 126 -0.50 14.74 15.71
C TYR A 126 -0.31 13.55 16.65
N SER A 127 0.17 12.40 16.13
CA SER A 127 0.46 11.22 16.92
C SER A 127 1.59 11.47 17.93
N LEU A 128 2.61 12.23 17.54
CA LEU A 128 3.71 12.62 18.41
C LEU A 128 3.22 13.47 19.57
N PHE A 129 2.42 14.51 19.32
CA PHE A 129 1.82 15.34 20.36
C PHE A 129 0.98 14.54 21.34
N HIS A 130 0.16 13.60 20.84
CA HIS A 130 -0.64 12.74 21.69
C HIS A 130 0.23 11.85 22.60
N ARG A 131 1.35 11.32 22.07
CA ARG A 131 2.32 10.54 22.85
C ARG A 131 3.06 11.40 23.87
N MET A 132 3.49 12.61 23.50
CA MET A 132 4.15 13.53 24.43
C MET A 132 3.26 13.88 25.61
N ASN A 133 1.97 14.13 25.37
CA ASN A 133 1.00 14.40 26.44
C ASN A 133 0.83 13.21 27.40
N LYS A 134 0.97 11.98 26.91
CA LYS A 134 0.86 10.75 27.72
C LYS A 134 2.15 10.38 28.46
N THR A 135 3.30 10.84 27.97
CA THR A 135 4.63 10.43 28.46
C THR A 135 5.37 11.58 29.16
N ASP A 136 4.63 12.64 29.54
CA ASP A 136 5.16 13.83 30.20
C ASP A 136 6.39 14.43 29.50
N GLY A 137 6.33 14.48 28.17
CA GLY A 137 7.41 15.01 27.31
C GLY A 137 8.55 14.03 26.98
N GLN A 138 8.58 12.80 27.52
CA GLN A 138 9.63 11.83 27.19
C GLN A 138 9.38 11.15 25.84
N ILE A 139 10.16 11.52 24.83
CA ILE A 139 10.12 10.91 23.49
C ILE A 139 11.51 10.45 23.01
N ASN A 140 11.65 9.15 22.76
CA ASN A 140 12.82 8.61 22.07
C ASN A 140 12.69 8.85 20.56
N VAL A 141 13.15 10.00 20.09
CA VAL A 141 13.13 10.37 18.65
C VAL A 141 13.87 9.33 17.80
N LEU A 142 15.01 8.85 18.28
CA LEU A 142 15.81 7.83 17.58
C LEU A 142 15.00 6.54 17.35
N GLN A 143 14.29 6.06 18.38
CA GLN A 143 13.45 4.86 18.27
C GLN A 143 12.32 5.05 17.25
N GLN A 144 11.73 6.25 17.17
CA GLN A 144 10.66 6.54 16.20
C GLN A 144 11.19 6.56 14.76
N ILE A 145 12.36 7.15 14.54
CA ILE A 145 13.02 7.17 13.23
C ILE A 145 13.39 5.76 12.79
N LEU A 146 14.01 4.97 13.69
CA LEU A 146 14.36 3.58 13.41
C LEU A 146 13.14 2.74 13.08
N ASN A 147 12.06 2.84 13.86
CA ASN A 147 10.81 2.13 13.56
C ASN A 147 10.23 2.52 12.20
N ARG A 148 10.34 3.79 11.80
CA ARG A 148 9.90 4.25 10.48
C ARG A 148 10.79 3.70 9.38
N PHE A 149 12.10 3.68 9.58
CA PHE A 149 13.07 3.13 8.63
C PHE A 149 12.83 1.62 8.42
N PHE A 150 12.75 0.84 9.50
CA PHE A 150 12.49 -0.60 9.44
C PHE A 150 11.12 -0.95 8.86
N ARG A 151 10.14 -0.06 8.95
CA ARG A 151 8.83 -0.26 8.31
C ARG A 151 8.86 -0.01 6.80
N PHE A 152 9.68 0.93 6.33
CA PHE A 152 9.81 1.28 4.92
C PHE A 152 10.73 0.32 4.16
N TRP A 153 11.79 -0.16 4.82
CA TRP A 153 12.82 -1.01 4.23
C TRP A 153 12.30 -2.27 3.51
N PRO A 154 11.32 -3.04 4.03
CA PRO A 154 10.83 -4.25 3.38
C PRO A 154 10.25 -3.98 2.00
N SER A 155 9.55 -2.85 1.83
CA SER A 155 8.97 -2.47 0.55
C SER A 155 10.06 -2.12 -0.47
N VAL A 156 11.09 -1.37 -0.07
CA VAL A 156 12.23 -1.03 -0.94
C VAL A 156 13.01 -2.28 -1.33
N ALA A 157 13.32 -3.14 -0.35
CA ALA A 157 14.03 -4.39 -0.59
C ALA A 157 13.27 -5.30 -1.57
N MET A 158 11.94 -5.36 -1.44
CA MET A 158 11.09 -6.11 -2.36
C MET A 158 11.12 -5.52 -3.78
N THR A 159 11.07 -4.20 -3.94
CA THR A 159 11.19 -3.56 -5.26
C THR A 159 12.54 -3.84 -5.91
N ILE A 160 13.64 -3.72 -5.15
CA ILE A 160 14.99 -4.04 -5.63
C ILE A 160 15.07 -5.51 -6.07
N MET A 161 14.53 -6.43 -5.25
CA MET A 161 14.46 -7.85 -5.57
C MET A 161 13.70 -8.09 -6.88
N PHE A 162 12.57 -7.42 -7.09
CA PHE A 162 11.82 -7.53 -8.34
C PHE A 162 12.63 -7.04 -9.53
N ILE A 163 13.35 -5.92 -9.42
CA ILE A 163 14.17 -5.38 -10.52
C ILE A 163 15.24 -6.40 -11.00
N PHE A 164 15.84 -7.16 -10.08
CA PHE A 164 16.82 -8.19 -10.44
C PHE A 164 16.18 -9.48 -10.97
N LEU A 165 15.00 -9.87 -10.47
CA LEU A 165 14.35 -11.12 -10.87
C LEU A 165 13.57 -11.00 -12.19
N PHE A 166 12.90 -9.87 -12.42
CA PHE A 166 12.00 -9.67 -13.56
C PHE A 166 12.69 -9.94 -14.91
N PRO A 167 13.92 -9.46 -15.17
CA PRO A 167 14.60 -9.70 -16.45
C PRO A 167 14.91 -11.17 -16.74
N SER A 168 14.97 -12.01 -15.72
CA SER A 168 15.20 -13.45 -15.91
C SER A 168 13.91 -14.24 -16.16
N LEU A 169 12.75 -13.67 -15.82
CA LEU A 169 11.46 -14.38 -15.80
C LEU A 169 10.56 -14.06 -17.01
N THR A 170 10.84 -12.98 -17.74
CA THR A 170 10.01 -12.56 -18.87
C THR A 170 10.84 -12.04 -20.02
N SER A 171 10.33 -12.25 -21.23
CA SER A 171 10.90 -11.78 -22.48
C SER A 171 9.73 -11.35 -23.36
N GLY A 172 9.78 -10.14 -23.92
CA GLY A 172 8.69 -9.60 -24.72
C GLY A 172 9.17 -8.62 -25.79
N PRO A 173 8.35 -8.36 -26.82
CA PRO A 173 8.72 -7.48 -27.93
C PRO A 173 8.96 -6.03 -27.51
N LEU A 174 8.37 -5.57 -26.40
CA LEU A 174 8.56 -4.23 -25.82
C LEU A 174 9.68 -4.16 -24.77
N TRP A 175 10.44 -5.23 -24.58
CA TRP A 175 11.41 -5.34 -23.49
C TRP A 175 12.58 -4.35 -23.62
N MET A 176 13.15 -4.24 -24.82
CA MET A 176 14.29 -3.36 -25.09
C MET A 176 13.91 -1.88 -25.01
N GLU A 177 12.67 -1.55 -25.39
CA GLU A 177 12.23 -0.16 -25.46
C GLU A 177 11.81 0.38 -24.09
N TYR A 178 11.16 -0.45 -23.27
CA TYR A 178 10.66 -0.04 -21.96
C TYR A 178 11.58 -0.43 -20.80
N PHE A 179 11.90 -1.72 -20.67
CA PHE A 179 12.58 -2.24 -19.47
C PHE A 179 14.07 -1.91 -19.46
N GLU A 180 14.78 -2.00 -20.58
CA GLU A 180 16.22 -1.68 -20.61
C GLU A 180 16.51 -0.21 -20.26
N VAL A 181 15.68 0.72 -20.74
CA VAL A 181 15.81 2.15 -20.43
C VAL A 181 15.67 2.41 -18.93
N GLN A 182 14.74 1.74 -18.25
CA GLN A 182 14.59 1.91 -16.81
C GLN A 182 15.70 1.20 -16.03
N LEU A 183 16.12 0.01 -16.46
CA LEU A 183 17.24 -0.71 -15.85
C LEU A 183 18.55 0.08 -15.95
N ASP A 184 18.85 0.67 -17.11
CA ASP A 184 20.06 1.48 -17.31
C ASP A 184 20.10 2.70 -16.38
N LYS A 185 18.97 3.36 -16.15
CA LYS A 185 18.86 4.42 -15.14
C LYS A 185 19.12 3.90 -13.74
N CYS A 186 18.57 2.74 -13.38
CA CYS A 186 18.81 2.10 -12.08
C CYS A 186 20.29 1.74 -11.90
N TYR A 187 20.95 1.21 -12.93
CA TYR A 187 22.39 0.89 -12.87
C TYR A 187 23.26 2.13 -12.72
N LYS A 188 22.93 3.22 -13.42
CA LYS A 188 23.70 4.47 -13.39
C LYS A 188 23.52 5.28 -12.11
N ASN A 189 22.30 5.32 -11.57
CA ASN A 189 21.94 6.24 -10.49
C ASN A 189 21.60 5.55 -9.16
N TRP A 190 21.59 4.20 -9.08
CA TRP A 190 21.18 3.46 -7.89
C TRP A 190 19.87 3.98 -7.30
N TRP A 191 18.82 3.92 -8.13
CA TRP A 191 17.45 4.43 -7.95
C TRP A 191 17.30 5.95 -7.81
#